data_AF-A0A954FCZ0-F1
#
_entry.id   AF-A0A954FCZ0-F1
#
_cell.length_a   1.000
_cell.length_b   1.000
_cell.length_c   1.000
_cell.angle_alpha   90.00
_cell.angle_beta   90.00
_cell.angle_gamma   90.00
#
_symmetry.space_group_name_H-M   'P 1'
#
loop_
_entity.id
_entity.type
_entity.pdbx_description
1 polymer ?
#
loop_
_entity_poly.entity_id
_entity_poly.type
_entity_poly.pdbx_seq_one_letter_code
_entity_poly.pdbx_strand_id
1 'polypeptide(L)'
;MRFTNKNVKYQYVSIVTVAFTLLTISISSSFAGEWLHDFQAAQKLAQDKDVPLLVHFHASWCGPCHQMEQTVLSTQTVKRVLGKRIIGVKIDSDQYPQLVDRFNIRSLPSDILLTPTGTIITRTDGMQQQNTYLSFLGRGASRYENDRRVYLAQKSKQELMVRQQQEKDAAEAEAVETEVREETTEKTYVASDPARIGLEGYSPIALTRDRKWTKGKEEYSWPYQGITYLLSTKTELEIFKIDPGRYAPQLLGCDPVILNKQDRAIPGDTKYGAYYDHNLYLFVDLESREEFKKNPDRFSRTMHVLKIEQVEGSVVR
;
A
#
# COMPACT_ATOMS: atom_id res chain seq x y z
N MET A 1 7.86 32.19 -87.16
CA MET A 1 7.20 31.41 -86.09
C MET A 1 8.09 31.40 -84.86
N ARG A 2 7.68 32.07 -83.78
CA ARG A 2 8.36 32.12 -82.48
C ARG A 2 7.39 31.58 -81.44
N PHE A 3 7.74 30.46 -80.79
CA PHE A 3 7.00 29.94 -79.64
C PHE A 3 7.54 30.60 -78.37
N THR A 4 6.68 31.35 -77.70
CA THR A 4 6.90 31.94 -76.38
C THR A 4 6.48 30.94 -75.30
N ASN A 5 7.39 30.53 -74.43
CA ASN A 5 7.05 29.84 -73.19
C ASN A 5 7.33 30.79 -72.01
N LYS A 6 6.26 31.23 -71.33
CA LYS A 6 6.30 32.19 -70.22
C LYS A 6 6.25 31.46 -68.88
N ASN A 7 7.35 31.61 -68.14
CA ASN A 7 7.42 31.89 -66.70
C ASN A 7 6.38 31.24 -65.77
N VAL A 8 6.83 30.20 -65.06
CA VAL A 8 6.30 29.77 -63.78
C VAL A 8 6.65 30.83 -62.74
N LYS A 9 5.65 31.51 -62.18
CA LYS A 9 5.79 32.40 -61.01
C LYS A 9 5.24 31.69 -59.78
N TYR A 10 6.09 31.62 -58.76
CA TYR A 10 5.82 31.21 -57.39
C TYR A 10 4.59 31.91 -56.81
N GLN A 11 3.63 31.14 -56.34
CA GLN A 11 2.44 31.63 -55.65
C GLN A 11 2.61 31.47 -54.13
N TYR A 12 2.22 32.53 -53.44
CA TYR A 12 2.50 32.86 -52.05
C TYR A 12 1.89 31.88 -51.04
N VAL A 13 2.73 31.50 -50.07
CA VAL A 13 2.48 31.54 -48.62
C VAL A 13 1.02 31.36 -48.18
N SER A 14 0.70 30.14 -47.75
CA SER A 14 -0.34 29.88 -46.75
C SER A 14 0.08 28.65 -45.94
N ILE A 15 1.16 28.80 -45.16
CA ILE A 15 1.62 27.85 -44.14
C ILE A 15 1.46 28.55 -42.79
N VAL A 16 0.22 28.80 -42.36
CA VAL A 16 -0.10 29.22 -40.98
C VAL A 16 -1.38 28.54 -40.45
N THR A 17 -1.97 27.61 -41.19
CA THR A 17 -3.12 26.83 -40.72
C THR A 17 -2.65 25.42 -40.41
N VAL A 18 -2.97 24.93 -39.21
CA VAL A 18 -2.80 23.54 -38.71
C VAL A 18 -1.62 23.29 -37.74
N ALA A 19 -0.85 24.30 -37.32
CA ALA A 19 0.11 24.12 -36.22
C ALA A 19 -0.50 24.50 -34.85
N PHE A 20 -1.21 23.53 -34.27
CA PHE A 20 -1.02 23.15 -32.86
C PHE A 20 -1.31 24.22 -31.78
N THR A 21 -2.50 24.82 -31.79
CA THR A 21 -3.12 25.21 -30.52
C THR A 21 -3.66 23.94 -29.86
N LEU A 22 -2.78 23.24 -29.11
CA LEU A 22 -3.23 22.40 -28.00
C LEU A 22 -3.87 23.33 -26.96
N LEU A 23 -5.10 23.77 -27.26
CA LEU A 23 -6.03 24.19 -26.23
C LEU A 23 -6.36 22.90 -25.49
N THR A 24 -5.57 22.58 -24.48
CA THR A 24 -5.95 21.63 -23.45
C THR A 24 -7.16 22.25 -22.76
N ILE A 25 -8.33 22.00 -23.33
CA ILE A 25 -9.59 22.20 -22.64
C ILE A 25 -9.49 21.24 -21.46
N SER A 26 -9.03 21.77 -20.32
CA SER A 26 -9.23 21.16 -19.03
C SER A 26 -10.73 21.17 -18.82
N ILE A 27 -11.41 20.15 -19.35
CA ILE A 27 -12.80 19.88 -19.05
C ILE A 27 -12.80 19.56 -17.56
N SER A 28 -12.96 20.61 -16.74
CA SER A 28 -13.24 20.48 -15.33
C SER A 28 -14.57 19.74 -15.27
N SER A 29 -14.49 18.42 -15.15
CA SER A 29 -15.63 17.52 -15.04
C SER A 29 -16.31 17.82 -13.71
N SER A 30 -17.09 18.90 -13.70
CA SER A 30 -17.99 19.20 -12.60
C SER A 30 -19.08 18.16 -12.69
N PHE A 31 -19.11 17.23 -11.74
CA PHE A 31 -20.27 16.36 -11.57
C PHE A 31 -21.43 17.30 -11.27
N ALA A 32 -22.55 17.12 -11.98
CA ALA A 32 -23.75 17.88 -11.68
C ALA A 32 -23.98 17.74 -10.17
N GLY A 33 -24.09 18.85 -9.44
CA GLY A 33 -24.21 18.89 -7.98
C GLY A 33 -25.56 18.39 -7.48
N GLU A 34 -26.05 17.32 -8.12
CA GLU A 34 -27.28 16.64 -7.88
C GLU A 34 -27.09 15.62 -6.76
N TRP A 35 -28.18 15.41 -6.03
CA TRP A 35 -28.23 14.44 -4.95
C TRP A 35 -28.42 13.04 -5.54
N LEU A 36 -27.56 12.12 -5.12
CA LEU A 36 -27.73 10.69 -5.40
C LEU A 36 -28.69 10.07 -4.38
N HIS A 37 -29.15 8.86 -4.68
CA HIS A 37 -30.08 8.10 -3.82
C HIS A 37 -29.62 6.67 -3.55
N ASP A 38 -28.51 6.24 -4.16
CA ASP A 38 -27.86 4.95 -3.91
C ASP A 38 -26.56 5.19 -3.15
N PHE A 39 -26.49 4.68 -1.91
CA PHE A 39 -25.32 4.84 -1.05
C PHE A 39 -24.05 4.22 -1.64
N GLN A 40 -24.14 3.02 -2.21
CA GLN A 40 -22.97 2.29 -2.71
C GLN A 40 -22.43 2.95 -3.98
N ALA A 41 -23.31 3.35 -4.90
CA ALA A 41 -22.94 4.08 -6.09
C ALA A 41 -22.31 5.44 -5.73
N ALA A 42 -22.90 6.16 -4.77
CA ALA A 42 -22.37 7.43 -4.30
C ALA A 42 -21.00 7.28 -3.63
N GLN A 43 -20.81 6.23 -2.82
CA GLN A 43 -19.53 5.94 -2.19
C GLN A 43 -18.45 5.58 -3.21
N LYS A 44 -18.79 4.76 -4.21
CA LYS A 44 -17.87 4.45 -5.31
C LYS A 44 -17.48 5.70 -6.08
N LEU A 45 -18.45 6.56 -6.41
CA LEU A 45 -18.16 7.83 -7.09
C LEU A 45 -17.25 8.74 -6.25
N ALA A 46 -17.47 8.81 -4.93
CA ALA A 46 -16.62 9.55 -4.01
C ALA A 46 -15.17 9.00 -3.99
N GLN A 47 -14.99 7.68 -4.09
CA GLN A 47 -13.68 7.03 -4.22
C GLN A 47 -13.01 7.35 -5.56
N ASP A 48 -13.73 7.18 -6.66
CA ASP A 48 -13.22 7.45 -8.01
C ASP A 48 -12.81 8.92 -8.19
N LYS A 49 -13.47 9.82 -7.45
CA LYS A 49 -13.20 11.27 -7.47
C LYS A 49 -12.29 11.74 -6.37
N ASP A 50 -11.99 10.89 -5.40
CA ASP A 50 -11.16 11.20 -4.25
C ASP A 50 -11.64 12.46 -3.52
N VAL A 51 -12.96 12.51 -3.25
CA VAL A 51 -13.65 13.59 -2.53
C VAL A 51 -14.56 13.04 -1.44
N PRO A 52 -14.88 13.80 -0.37
CA PRO A 52 -15.80 13.36 0.66
C PRO A 52 -17.20 13.01 0.15
N LEU A 53 -17.87 12.11 0.87
CA LEU A 53 -19.27 11.75 0.66
C LEU A 53 -20.12 12.34 1.79
N LEU A 54 -21.12 13.16 1.44
CA LEU A 54 -22.14 13.65 2.34
C LEU A 54 -23.37 12.75 2.26
N VAL A 55 -23.77 12.19 3.40
CA VAL A 55 -24.95 11.35 3.55
C VAL A 55 -25.99 12.14 4.34
N HIS A 56 -27.13 12.43 3.70
CA HIS A 56 -28.26 13.11 4.31
C HIS A 56 -29.36 12.10 4.63
N PHE A 57 -29.60 11.84 5.91
CA PHE A 57 -30.67 10.97 6.38
C PHE A 57 -31.96 11.77 6.55
N HIS A 58 -33.03 11.30 5.90
CA HIS A 58 -34.37 11.87 5.95
C HIS A 58 -35.43 10.78 6.07
N ALA A 59 -36.69 11.19 6.18
CA ALA A 59 -37.85 10.31 6.05
C ALA A 59 -39.05 11.11 5.50
N SER A 60 -40.00 10.44 4.86
CA SER A 60 -41.17 11.09 4.24
C SER A 60 -42.07 11.84 5.23
N TRP A 61 -42.14 11.37 6.48
CA TRP A 61 -42.93 11.97 7.56
C TRP A 61 -42.19 13.10 8.31
N CYS A 62 -40.91 13.33 8.00
CA CYS A 62 -40.07 14.29 8.73
C CYS A 62 -40.30 15.73 8.25
N GLY A 63 -41.14 16.49 8.97
CA GLY A 63 -41.40 17.91 8.70
C GLY A 63 -40.14 18.78 8.60
N PRO A 64 -39.21 18.74 9.58
CA PRO A 64 -37.96 19.50 9.51
C PRO A 64 -37.06 19.14 8.32
N CYS A 65 -37.12 17.89 7.84
CA CYS A 65 -36.38 17.45 6.65
C CYS A 65 -36.90 18.16 5.40
N HIS A 66 -38.23 18.22 5.22
CA HIS A 66 -38.85 18.96 4.10
C HIS A 66 -38.50 20.44 4.12
N GLN A 67 -38.48 21.05 5.30
CA GLN A 67 -38.10 22.45 5.44
C GLN A 67 -36.62 22.66 5.06
N MET A 68 -35.73 21.79 5.53
CA MET A 68 -34.30 21.85 5.19
C MET A 68 -34.05 21.62 3.70
N GLU A 69 -34.83 20.72 3.07
CA GLU A 69 -34.78 20.48 1.63
C GLU A 69 -35.03 21.77 0.84
N GLN A 70 -36.12 22.46 1.15
CA GLN A 70 -36.56 23.67 0.45
C GLN A 70 -35.65 24.88 0.72
N THR A 71 -35.18 25.03 1.96
CA THR A 71 -34.46 26.24 2.39
C THR A 71 -32.94 26.14 2.28
N VAL A 72 -32.38 24.91 2.22
CA VAL A 72 -30.93 24.68 2.28
C VAL A 72 -30.45 23.74 1.17
N LEU A 73 -30.91 22.48 1.15
CA LEU A 73 -30.28 21.42 0.35
C LEU A 73 -30.46 21.60 -1.16
N SER A 74 -31.60 22.16 -1.58
CA SER A 74 -31.88 22.45 -2.99
C SER A 74 -31.30 23.78 -3.48
N THR A 75 -30.64 24.56 -2.60
CA THR A 75 -30.08 25.85 -3.00
C THR A 75 -28.87 25.70 -3.92
N GLN A 76 -28.73 26.60 -4.89
CA GLN A 76 -27.61 26.57 -5.84
C GLN A 76 -26.24 26.63 -5.15
N THR A 77 -26.16 27.31 -4.01
CA THR A 77 -24.92 27.41 -3.24
C THR A 77 -24.50 26.05 -2.69
N VAL A 78 -25.42 25.25 -2.14
CA VAL A 78 -25.13 23.89 -1.67
C VAL A 78 -24.82 22.97 -2.85
N LYS A 79 -25.64 22.98 -3.91
CA LYS A 79 -25.38 22.19 -5.12
C LYS A 79 -23.99 22.47 -5.73
N ARG A 80 -23.54 23.73 -5.71
CA ARG A 80 -22.20 24.09 -6.20
C ARG A 80 -21.08 23.47 -5.35
N VAL A 81 -21.27 23.36 -4.04
CA VAL A 81 -20.31 22.67 -3.17
C VAL A 81 -20.29 21.18 -3.50
N LEU A 82 -21.46 20.56 -3.68
CA LEU A 82 -21.55 19.14 -3.97
C LEU A 82 -20.87 18.79 -5.31
N GLY A 83 -21.14 19.53 -6.37
CA GLY A 83 -20.54 19.26 -7.69
C GLY A 83 -19.03 19.53 -7.81
N LYS A 84 -18.42 20.18 -6.80
CA LYS A 84 -16.99 20.57 -6.85
C LYS A 84 -16.12 19.87 -5.83
N ARG A 85 -16.63 19.64 -4.62
CA ARG A 85 -15.81 19.21 -3.48
C ARG A 85 -16.39 18.04 -2.71
N ILE A 86 -17.66 17.68 -2.89
CA ILE A 86 -18.35 16.69 -2.02
C ILE A 86 -19.42 15.94 -2.81
N ILE A 87 -19.37 14.61 -2.92
CA ILE A 87 -20.52 13.88 -3.47
C ILE A 87 -21.66 13.87 -2.43
N GLY A 88 -22.90 14.17 -2.84
CA GLY A 88 -24.07 14.15 -1.95
C GLY A 88 -24.99 12.96 -2.23
N VAL A 89 -25.45 12.28 -1.19
CA VAL A 89 -26.47 11.22 -1.26
C VAL A 89 -27.54 11.42 -0.19
N LYS A 90 -28.81 11.22 -0.57
CA LYS A 90 -29.96 11.22 0.34
C LYS A 90 -30.41 9.80 0.61
N ILE A 91 -30.59 9.49 1.89
CA ILE A 91 -30.97 8.16 2.37
C ILE A 91 -32.29 8.29 3.14
N ASP A 92 -33.31 7.57 2.66
CA ASP A 92 -34.55 7.39 3.40
C ASP A 92 -34.31 6.40 4.55
N SER A 93 -34.49 6.87 5.77
CA SER A 93 -34.19 6.11 6.98
C SER A 93 -35.15 4.93 7.17
N ASP A 94 -36.38 5.02 6.64
CA ASP A 94 -37.36 3.94 6.71
C ASP A 94 -37.00 2.81 5.73
N GLN A 95 -36.36 3.14 4.61
CA GLN A 95 -35.95 2.16 3.59
C GLN A 95 -34.58 1.54 3.85
N TYR A 96 -33.70 2.23 4.59
CA TYR A 96 -32.32 1.81 4.83
C TYR A 96 -31.96 1.73 6.33
N PRO A 97 -32.69 0.94 7.15
CA PRO A 97 -32.44 0.82 8.60
C PRO A 97 -31.02 0.33 8.93
N GLN A 98 -30.41 -0.50 8.07
CA GLN A 98 -29.02 -0.94 8.21
C GLN A 98 -28.01 0.22 8.17
N LEU A 99 -28.30 1.30 7.43
CA LEU A 99 -27.44 2.49 7.40
C LEU A 99 -27.70 3.37 8.63
N VAL A 100 -28.96 3.47 9.09
CA VAL A 100 -29.33 4.12 10.35
C VAL A 100 -28.55 3.51 11.52
N ASP A 101 -28.54 2.19 11.62
CA ASP A 101 -27.80 1.46 12.66
C ASP A 101 -26.28 1.65 12.53
N ARG A 102 -25.74 1.44 11.33
CA ARG A 102 -24.29 1.57 11.05
C ARG A 102 -23.74 2.93 11.49
N PHE A 103 -24.50 3.99 11.24
CA PHE A 103 -24.08 5.35 11.54
C PHE A 103 -24.66 5.91 12.85
N ASN A 104 -25.40 5.07 13.60
CA ASN A 104 -26.06 5.41 14.85
C ASN A 104 -26.85 6.73 14.70
N ILE A 105 -27.76 6.76 13.72
CA ILE A 105 -28.68 7.88 13.48
C ILE A 105 -29.82 7.81 14.50
N ARG A 106 -29.99 8.89 15.28
CA ARG A 106 -30.95 8.93 16.39
C ARG A 106 -32.07 9.95 16.21
N SER A 107 -31.93 10.84 15.24
CA SER A 107 -32.89 11.89 14.92
C SER A 107 -32.80 12.24 13.45
N LEU A 108 -33.81 12.92 12.92
CA LEU A 108 -33.85 13.39 11.55
C LEU A 108 -34.16 14.90 11.49
N PRO A 109 -33.61 15.63 10.50
CA PRO A 109 -32.56 15.16 9.57
C PRO A 109 -31.23 14.94 10.29
N SER A 110 -30.37 14.09 9.75
CA SER A 110 -28.97 13.96 10.18
C SER A 110 -28.06 13.92 8.96
N ASP A 111 -26.97 14.67 9.00
CA ASP A 111 -25.99 14.74 7.92
C ASP A 111 -24.62 14.24 8.40
N ILE A 112 -24.02 13.33 7.65
CA ILE A 112 -22.69 12.79 7.93
C ILE A 112 -21.79 13.02 6.74
N LEU A 113 -20.62 13.60 6.99
CA LEU A 113 -19.56 13.70 5.99
C LEU A 113 -18.55 12.59 6.22
N LEU A 114 -18.32 11.78 5.20
CA LEU A 114 -17.42 10.63 5.19
C LEU A 114 -16.21 10.88 4.29
N THR A 115 -15.08 10.29 4.63
CA THR A 115 -14.01 10.06 3.66
C THR A 115 -14.51 9.14 2.55
N PRO A 116 -13.86 9.10 1.36
CA PRO A 116 -14.22 8.13 0.32
C PRO A 116 -14.21 6.67 0.81
N THR A 117 -13.34 6.36 1.78
CA THR A 117 -13.24 5.04 2.41
C THR A 117 -14.32 4.75 3.45
N GLY A 118 -15.15 5.72 3.82
CA GLY A 118 -16.28 5.56 4.74
C GLY A 118 -15.99 5.92 6.21
N THR A 119 -14.86 6.56 6.50
CA THR A 119 -14.55 7.07 7.86
C THR A 119 -15.26 8.40 8.08
N ILE A 120 -15.85 8.60 9.26
CA ILE A 120 -16.56 9.85 9.60
C ILE A 120 -15.56 11.01 9.76
N ILE A 121 -15.76 12.07 8.97
CA ILE A 121 -15.04 13.34 9.09
C ILE A 121 -15.73 14.23 10.12
N THR A 122 -17.05 14.38 9.99
CA THR A 122 -17.88 15.23 10.84
C THR A 122 -19.36 14.86 10.64
N ARG A 123 -20.22 15.28 11.57
CA ARG A 123 -21.67 15.10 11.48
C ARG A 123 -22.42 16.28 12.08
N THR A 124 -23.69 16.41 11.71
CA THR A 124 -24.64 17.33 12.34
C THR A 124 -26.00 16.66 12.42
N ASP A 125 -26.73 16.95 13.48
CA ASP A 125 -28.07 16.40 13.72
C ASP A 125 -29.08 17.56 13.80
N GLY A 126 -30.30 17.29 13.35
CA GLY A 126 -31.38 18.27 13.25
C GLY A 126 -31.21 19.27 12.11
N MET A 127 -32.29 20.02 11.87
CA MET A 127 -32.35 21.03 10.81
C MET A 127 -31.27 22.10 10.99
N GLN A 128 -30.59 22.43 9.90
CA GLN A 128 -29.56 23.47 9.86
C GLN A 128 -30.04 24.70 9.08
N GLN A 129 -29.56 25.89 9.47
CA GLN A 129 -29.67 27.08 8.63
C GLN A 129 -28.57 27.09 7.57
N GLN A 130 -28.84 27.75 6.42
CA GLN A 130 -27.97 27.68 5.24
C GLN A 130 -26.49 28.03 5.52
N ASN A 131 -26.22 29.13 6.23
CA ASN A 131 -24.85 29.57 6.52
C ASN A 131 -24.10 28.59 7.45
N THR A 132 -24.79 28.04 8.44
CA THR A 132 -24.26 27.00 9.34
C THR A 132 -23.95 25.74 8.55
N TYR A 133 -24.85 25.33 7.64
CA TYR A 133 -24.67 24.15 6.81
C TYR A 133 -23.49 24.30 5.83
N LEU A 134 -23.36 25.45 5.16
CA LEU A 134 -22.21 25.73 4.29
C LEU A 134 -20.89 25.74 5.07
N SER A 135 -20.89 26.25 6.30
CA SER A 135 -19.70 26.22 7.16
C SER A 135 -19.35 24.80 7.58
N PHE A 136 -20.34 23.96 7.88
CA PHE A 136 -20.18 22.54 8.14
C PHE A 136 -19.53 21.82 6.94
N LEU A 137 -20.09 21.98 5.74
CA LEU A 137 -19.55 21.39 4.52
C LEU A 137 -18.13 21.90 4.22
N GLY A 138 -17.92 23.21 4.35
CA GLY A 138 -16.64 23.85 4.08
C GLY A 138 -15.53 23.35 4.99
N ARG A 139 -15.76 23.33 6.31
CA ARG A 139 -14.80 22.82 7.30
C ARG A 139 -14.50 21.34 7.08
N GLY A 140 -15.52 20.53 6.83
CA GLY A 140 -15.36 19.10 6.58
C GLY A 140 -14.53 18.80 5.33
N ALA A 141 -14.83 19.45 4.21
CA ALA A 141 -14.07 19.29 2.97
C ALA A 141 -12.62 19.78 3.10
N SER A 142 -12.40 20.93 3.76
CA SER A 142 -11.04 21.44 4.00
C SER A 142 -10.23 20.54 4.93
N ARG A 143 -10.86 19.94 5.95
CA ARG A 143 -10.19 18.95 6.80
C ARG A 143 -9.70 17.77 5.97
N TYR A 144 -10.57 17.20 5.15
CA TYR A 144 -10.20 16.08 4.28
C TYR A 144 -9.08 16.46 3.28
N GLU A 145 -9.17 17.62 2.63
CA GLU A 145 -8.13 18.08 1.72
C GLU A 145 -6.77 18.26 2.42
N ASN A 146 -6.76 18.77 3.64
CA ASN A 146 -5.54 18.93 4.42
C ASN A 146 -4.94 17.57 4.81
N ASP A 147 -5.75 16.67 5.38
CA ASP A 147 -5.31 15.33 5.77
C ASP A 147 -4.76 14.56 4.56
N ARG A 148 -5.45 14.66 3.43
CA ARG A 148 -5.03 14.09 2.14
C ARG A 148 -3.71 14.69 1.65
N ARG A 149 -3.54 16.01 1.69
CA ARG A 149 -2.29 16.68 1.30
C ARG A 149 -1.12 16.22 2.14
N VAL A 150 -1.31 16.12 3.47
CA VAL A 150 -0.29 15.61 4.39
C VAL A 150 0.07 14.16 4.05
N TYR A 151 -0.93 13.30 3.86
CA TYR A 151 -0.72 11.90 3.48
C TYR A 151 0.07 11.77 2.18
N LEU A 152 -0.32 12.50 1.12
CA LEU A 152 0.36 12.46 -0.17
C LEU A 152 1.79 13.00 -0.09
N ALA A 153 2.03 14.05 0.71
CA ALA A 153 3.37 14.59 0.94
C ALA A 153 4.27 13.61 1.71
N GLN A 154 3.73 12.89 2.69
CA GLN A 154 4.46 11.84 3.41
C GLN A 154 4.79 10.67 2.48
N LYS A 155 3.80 10.21 1.71
CA LYS A 155 3.97 9.14 0.74
C LYS A 155 5.02 9.48 -0.32
N SER A 156 4.95 10.68 -0.91
CA SER A 156 5.94 11.11 -1.92
C SER A 156 7.35 11.25 -1.33
N LYS A 157 7.47 11.78 -0.10
CA LYS A 157 8.75 11.84 0.63
C LYS A 157 9.33 10.44 0.84
N GLN A 158 8.50 9.48 1.25
CA GLN A 158 8.92 8.10 1.45
C GLN A 158 9.35 7.44 0.14
N GLU A 159 8.58 7.62 -0.93
CA GLU A 159 8.93 7.10 -2.27
C GLU A 159 10.22 7.71 -2.80
N LEU A 160 10.45 9.02 -2.60
CA LEU A 160 11.69 9.69 -2.96
C LEU A 160 12.88 9.15 -2.17
N MET A 161 12.73 8.96 -0.85
CA MET A 161 13.77 8.39 0.01
C MET A 161 14.16 6.98 -0.44
N VAL A 162 13.18 6.15 -0.81
CA VAL A 162 13.44 4.80 -1.34
C VAL A 162 14.19 4.87 -2.66
N ARG A 163 13.80 5.75 -3.59
CA ARG A 163 14.53 5.93 -4.86
C ARG A 163 15.95 6.42 -4.66
N GLN A 164 16.15 7.41 -3.79
CA GLN A 164 17.48 7.93 -3.46
C GLN A 164 18.36 6.86 -2.83
N GLN A 165 17.80 6.02 -1.96
CA GLN A 165 18.53 4.89 -1.40
C GLN A 165 18.89 3.88 -2.50
N GLN A 166 17.98 3.53 -3.40
CA GLN A 166 18.25 2.63 -4.51
C GLN A 166 19.29 3.19 -5.50
N GLU A 167 19.24 4.48 -5.82
CA GLU A 167 20.24 5.16 -6.64
C GLU A 167 21.61 5.19 -5.96
N LYS A 168 21.62 5.42 -4.64
CA LYS A 168 22.83 5.35 -3.84
C LYS A 168 23.39 3.92 -3.80
N ASP A 169 22.55 2.92 -3.56
CA ASP A 169 22.93 1.51 -3.55
C ASP A 169 23.44 1.06 -4.93
N ALA A 170 22.84 1.56 -6.02
CA ALA A 170 23.28 1.30 -7.38
C ALA A 170 24.59 2.01 -7.73
N ALA A 171 24.76 3.27 -7.31
CA ALA A 171 26.01 4.01 -7.48
C ALA A 171 27.15 3.44 -6.61
N GLU A 172 26.85 2.94 -5.41
CA GLU A 172 27.78 2.20 -4.57
C GLU A 172 28.12 0.85 -5.21
N ALA A 173 27.16 0.13 -5.80
CA ALA A 173 27.43 -1.09 -6.55
C ALA A 173 28.29 -0.84 -7.81
N GLU A 174 28.05 0.26 -8.54
CA GLU A 174 28.83 0.65 -9.72
C GLU A 174 30.23 1.18 -9.33
N ALA A 175 30.34 1.92 -8.23
CA ALA A 175 31.63 2.34 -7.66
C ALA A 175 32.42 1.13 -7.15
N VAL A 176 31.76 0.14 -6.52
CA VAL A 176 32.36 -1.14 -6.15
C VAL A 176 32.77 -1.93 -7.40
N GLU A 177 31.98 -1.96 -8.48
CA GLU A 177 32.40 -2.58 -9.75
C GLU A 177 33.58 -1.86 -10.43
N THR A 178 33.66 -0.53 -10.28
CA THR A 178 34.74 0.29 -10.85
C THR A 178 36.02 0.22 -10.01
N GLU A 179 35.92 0.22 -8.68
CA GLU A 179 37.02 -0.10 -7.76
C GLU A 179 37.47 -1.55 -7.91
N VAL A 180 36.57 -2.52 -8.14
CA VAL A 180 36.95 -3.91 -8.47
C VAL A 180 37.69 -4.00 -9.82
N ARG A 181 37.44 -3.08 -10.76
CA ARG A 181 38.15 -3.01 -12.05
C ARG A 181 39.53 -2.36 -11.96
N GLU A 182 39.77 -1.49 -10.98
CA GLU A 182 41.10 -0.87 -10.74
C GLU A 182 41.91 -1.57 -9.62
N GLU A 183 41.27 -2.24 -8.66
CA GLU A 183 41.90 -3.02 -7.58
C GLU A 183 41.94 -4.54 -7.83
N THR A 184 41.82 -4.99 -9.09
CA THR A 184 42.09 -6.40 -9.47
C THR A 184 43.59 -6.73 -9.51
N THR A 185 44.41 -6.00 -8.75
CA THR A 185 45.55 -6.59 -8.04
C THR A 185 45.24 -6.61 -6.55
N GLU A 186 44.67 -7.75 -6.14
CA GLU A 186 44.81 -8.35 -4.81
C GLU A 186 44.08 -7.67 -3.62
N LYS A 187 42.80 -8.01 -3.42
CA LYS A 187 42.26 -8.28 -2.06
C LYS A 187 41.26 -9.44 -2.04
N THR A 188 41.62 -10.42 -1.24
CA THR A 188 40.97 -11.69 -0.96
C THR A 188 39.71 -11.48 -0.11
N TYR A 189 38.52 -11.78 -0.63
CA TYR A 189 37.35 -11.96 0.22
C TYR A 189 37.46 -13.34 0.88
N VAL A 190 37.66 -13.32 2.19
CA VAL A 190 37.74 -14.51 3.04
C VAL A 190 36.42 -15.26 2.94
N ALA A 191 36.49 -16.51 2.50
CA ALA A 191 35.38 -17.45 2.51
C ALA A 191 34.68 -17.42 3.87
N SER A 192 33.37 -17.18 3.87
CA SER A 192 32.54 -17.50 5.03
C SER A 192 32.80 -18.96 5.39
N ASP A 193 33.13 -19.21 6.65
CA ASP A 193 33.35 -20.54 7.20
C ASP A 193 32.30 -21.54 6.65
N PRO A 194 32.71 -22.62 5.95
CA PRO A 194 31.80 -23.63 5.39
C PRO A 194 30.94 -24.37 6.44
N ALA A 195 31.10 -24.09 7.74
CA ALA A 195 30.42 -24.78 8.82
C ALA A 195 28.94 -24.39 9.07
N ARG A 196 28.38 -23.35 8.43
CA ARG A 196 27.01 -22.86 8.75
C ARG A 196 26.04 -22.92 7.57
N ILE A 197 25.59 -24.14 7.27
CA ILE A 197 24.62 -24.41 6.21
C ILE A 197 23.19 -24.29 6.77
N GLY A 198 22.41 -23.36 6.22
CA GLY A 198 21.01 -23.16 6.59
C GLY A 198 20.12 -24.31 6.12
N LEU A 199 19.07 -24.60 6.90
CA LEU A 199 18.06 -25.63 6.60
C LEU A 199 18.68 -26.99 6.25
N GLU A 200 19.80 -27.36 6.88
CA GLU A 200 20.54 -28.60 6.58
C GLU A 200 20.88 -28.76 5.08
N GLY A 201 20.99 -27.65 4.34
CA GLY A 201 21.25 -27.63 2.90
C GLY A 201 20.03 -27.92 2.02
N TYR A 202 18.82 -27.89 2.56
CA TYR A 202 17.59 -27.92 1.77
C TYR A 202 17.24 -26.53 1.22
N SER A 203 16.64 -26.49 0.03
CA SER A 203 16.27 -25.24 -0.62
C SER A 203 15.13 -24.54 0.12
N PRO A 204 15.35 -23.32 0.66
CA PRO A 204 14.30 -22.52 1.29
C PRO A 204 13.14 -22.18 0.34
N ILE A 205 13.41 -22.07 -0.98
CA ILE A 205 12.37 -21.79 -1.98
C ILE A 205 11.52 -23.02 -2.24
N ALA A 206 12.12 -24.21 -2.40
CA ALA A 206 11.37 -25.44 -2.58
C ALA A 206 10.47 -25.74 -1.36
N LEU A 207 10.95 -25.42 -0.16
CA LEU A 207 10.19 -25.57 1.08
C LEU A 207 9.02 -24.58 1.16
N THR A 208 9.24 -23.33 0.78
CA THR A 208 8.22 -22.29 0.87
C THR A 208 7.16 -22.42 -0.22
N ARG A 209 7.56 -22.73 -1.46
CA ARG A 209 6.66 -22.83 -2.62
C ARG A 209 5.97 -24.20 -2.71
N ASP A 210 6.75 -25.27 -2.61
CA ASP A 210 6.29 -26.62 -2.98
C ASP A 210 6.06 -27.52 -1.76
N ARG A 211 6.40 -27.04 -0.54
CA ARG A 211 6.39 -27.82 0.72
C ARG A 211 7.23 -29.10 0.63
N LYS A 212 8.30 -29.07 -0.18
CA LYS A 212 9.18 -30.21 -0.44
C LYS A 212 10.60 -29.97 0.07
N TRP A 213 11.12 -30.96 0.77
CA TRP A 213 12.53 -31.05 1.16
C TRP A 213 13.38 -31.43 -0.05
N THR A 214 13.69 -30.44 -0.89
CA THR A 214 14.60 -30.61 -2.03
C THR A 214 16.00 -30.17 -1.63
N LYS A 215 16.99 -31.06 -1.71
CA LYS A 215 18.40 -30.70 -1.42
C LYS A 215 18.90 -29.65 -2.40
N GLY A 216 19.51 -28.61 -1.87
CA GLY A 216 20.24 -27.62 -2.65
C GLY A 216 21.59 -28.14 -3.12
N LYS A 217 22.23 -27.40 -4.03
CA LYS A 217 23.56 -27.71 -4.54
C LYS A 217 24.55 -26.63 -4.12
N GLU A 218 25.78 -27.02 -3.83
CA GLU A 218 26.86 -26.09 -3.44
C GLU A 218 27.14 -25.02 -4.52
N GLU A 219 27.01 -25.39 -5.79
CA GLU A 219 27.12 -24.49 -6.95
C GLU A 219 26.05 -23.39 -6.96
N TYR A 220 24.95 -23.57 -6.22
CA TYR A 220 23.88 -22.59 -6.04
C TYR A 220 23.77 -22.18 -4.57
N SER A 221 24.91 -21.85 -3.95
CA SER A 221 24.95 -21.33 -2.59
C SER A 221 24.83 -19.80 -2.55
N TRP A 222 24.19 -19.30 -1.50
CA TRP A 222 24.13 -17.86 -1.22
C TRP A 222 24.18 -17.58 0.28
N PRO A 223 25.12 -16.75 0.77
CA PRO A 223 25.13 -16.33 2.16
C PRO A 223 24.05 -15.28 2.43
N TYR A 224 23.31 -15.43 3.52
CA TYR A 224 22.35 -14.44 4.01
C TYR A 224 22.32 -14.44 5.55
N GLN A 225 22.48 -13.26 6.15
CA GLN A 225 22.54 -13.08 7.62
C GLN A 225 23.55 -14.01 8.33
N GLY A 226 24.69 -14.28 7.67
CA GLY A 226 25.75 -15.14 8.23
C GLY A 226 25.51 -16.65 8.12
N ILE A 227 24.47 -17.06 7.38
CA ILE A 227 24.11 -18.46 7.11
C ILE A 227 24.18 -18.71 5.60
N THR A 228 24.80 -19.81 5.18
CA THR A 228 24.87 -20.21 3.76
C THR A 228 23.67 -21.05 3.40
N TYR A 229 22.82 -20.58 2.49
CA TYR A 229 21.68 -21.33 1.97
C TYR A 229 22.03 -21.99 0.65
N LEU A 230 21.61 -23.24 0.47
CA LEU A 230 21.79 -23.99 -0.78
C LEU A 230 20.49 -24.04 -1.56
N LEU A 231 20.52 -23.68 -2.84
CA LEU A 231 19.36 -23.68 -3.73
C LEU A 231 19.43 -24.87 -4.69
N SER A 232 18.28 -25.38 -5.14
CA SER A 232 18.26 -26.59 -5.98
C SER A 232 18.57 -26.31 -7.46
N THR A 233 18.31 -25.07 -7.90
CA THR A 233 18.52 -24.61 -9.27
C THR A 233 19.07 -23.19 -9.32
N LYS A 234 19.70 -22.82 -10.44
CA LYS A 234 20.12 -21.44 -10.71
C LYS A 234 18.94 -20.45 -10.63
N THR A 235 17.75 -20.84 -11.08
CA THR A 235 16.56 -20.00 -10.99
C THR A 235 16.16 -19.73 -9.55
N GLU A 236 16.24 -20.73 -8.66
CA GLU A 236 16.02 -20.54 -7.23
C GLU A 236 17.06 -19.61 -6.62
N LEU A 237 18.34 -19.74 -6.99
CA LEU A 237 19.39 -18.82 -6.54
C LEU A 237 19.04 -17.37 -6.88
N GLU A 238 18.65 -17.08 -8.12
CA GLU A 238 18.29 -15.71 -8.52
C GLU A 238 17.02 -15.21 -7.80
N ILE A 239 16.03 -16.07 -7.56
CA ILE A 239 14.85 -15.72 -6.77
C ILE A 239 15.24 -15.43 -5.30
N PHE A 240 16.14 -16.23 -4.72
CA PHE A 240 16.56 -16.10 -3.34
C PHE A 240 17.33 -14.80 -3.12
N LYS A 241 18.20 -14.41 -4.08
CA LYS A 241 18.95 -13.14 -4.03
C LYS A 241 18.06 -11.91 -3.99
N ILE A 242 16.90 -11.93 -4.65
CA ILE A 242 15.99 -10.79 -4.73
C ILE A 242 15.34 -10.50 -3.37
N ASP A 243 14.90 -11.54 -2.65
CA ASP A 243 14.19 -11.38 -1.38
C ASP A 243 14.48 -12.58 -0.44
N PRO A 244 15.70 -12.67 0.13
CA PRO A 244 16.08 -13.82 0.95
C PRO A 244 15.22 -13.94 2.22
N GLY A 245 14.80 -12.81 2.80
CA GLY A 245 14.05 -12.75 4.06
C GLY A 245 12.67 -13.41 3.98
N ARG A 246 12.09 -13.49 2.78
CA ARG A 246 10.83 -14.21 2.53
C ARG A 246 10.97 -15.73 2.59
N TYR A 247 12.15 -16.26 2.28
CA TYR A 247 12.37 -17.71 2.16
C TYR A 247 13.21 -18.27 3.31
N ALA A 248 14.09 -17.46 3.89
CA ALA A 248 14.86 -17.84 5.06
C ALA A 248 13.94 -17.99 6.30
N PRO A 249 14.27 -18.90 7.23
CA PRO A 249 13.59 -18.98 8.51
C PRO A 249 13.67 -17.67 9.29
N GLN A 250 12.57 -17.33 9.96
CA GLN A 250 12.53 -16.20 10.87
C GLN A 250 13.46 -16.41 12.07
N LEU A 251 13.90 -15.31 12.67
CA LEU A 251 14.77 -15.32 13.86
C LEU A 251 16.06 -16.12 13.66
N LEU A 252 16.65 -16.06 12.45
CA LEU A 252 17.84 -16.85 12.07
C LEU A 252 17.63 -18.37 12.20
N GLY A 253 16.38 -18.83 12.19
CA GLY A 253 16.03 -20.23 12.44
C GLY A 253 16.01 -20.62 13.92
N CYS A 254 16.06 -19.66 14.85
CA CYS A 254 15.93 -19.93 16.27
C CYS A 254 14.48 -20.16 16.70
N ASP A 255 14.32 -20.94 17.76
CA ASP A 255 13.02 -21.24 18.35
C ASP A 255 12.38 -19.98 18.97
N PRO A 256 11.24 -19.50 18.44
CA PRO A 256 10.61 -18.26 18.90
C PRO A 256 10.03 -18.39 20.32
N VAL A 257 9.68 -19.59 20.78
CA VAL A 257 9.12 -19.83 22.12
C VAL A 257 10.22 -19.76 23.16
N ILE A 258 11.35 -20.42 22.91
CA ILE A 258 12.51 -20.36 23.80
C ILE A 258 13.06 -18.94 23.84
N LEU A 259 13.20 -18.30 22.67
CA LEU A 259 13.67 -16.92 22.58
C LEU A 259 12.77 -15.98 23.39
N ASN A 260 11.45 -16.08 23.25
CA ASN A 260 10.52 -15.22 24.00
C ASN A 260 10.52 -15.48 25.51
N LYS A 261 10.64 -16.74 25.95
CA LYS A 261 10.52 -17.12 27.36
C LYS A 261 11.81 -17.01 28.15
N GLN A 262 12.94 -17.29 27.50
CA GLN A 262 14.23 -17.49 28.15
C GLN A 262 15.30 -16.49 27.66
N ASP A 263 14.98 -15.66 26.67
CA ASP A 263 15.93 -14.73 26.02
C ASP A 263 17.19 -15.44 25.49
N ARG A 264 17.01 -16.68 25.04
CA ARG A 264 18.06 -17.54 24.49
C ARG A 264 17.77 -17.85 23.02
N ALA A 265 18.75 -17.60 22.16
CA ALA A 265 18.67 -17.88 20.73
C ALA A 265 19.16 -19.30 20.45
N ILE A 266 18.27 -20.28 20.54
CA ILE A 266 18.59 -21.68 20.27
C ILE A 266 18.09 -22.07 18.87
N PRO A 267 18.95 -22.61 17.97
CA PRO A 267 18.54 -23.09 16.66
C PRO A 267 17.45 -24.17 16.74
N GLY A 268 16.40 -24.01 15.95
CA GLY A 268 15.38 -25.04 15.76
C GLY A 268 15.79 -26.10 14.74
N ASP A 269 15.17 -27.28 14.83
CA ASP A 269 15.37 -28.41 13.92
C ASP A 269 14.34 -28.35 12.78
N THR A 270 14.78 -28.69 11.56
CA THR A 270 13.94 -28.68 10.36
C THR A 270 12.72 -29.60 10.47
N LYS A 271 12.82 -30.67 11.28
CA LYS A 271 11.73 -31.63 11.57
C LYS A 271 10.53 -30.98 12.25
N TYR A 272 10.74 -29.91 13.01
CA TYR A 272 9.68 -29.29 13.81
C TYR A 272 9.14 -27.99 13.20
N GLY A 273 9.48 -27.67 11.95
CA GLY A 273 9.05 -26.43 11.30
C GLY A 273 7.53 -26.19 11.26
N ALA A 274 7.15 -24.92 11.30
CA ALA A 274 5.77 -24.48 11.07
C ALA A 274 5.74 -23.15 10.29
N TYR A 275 4.69 -22.98 9.48
CA TYR A 275 4.43 -21.72 8.80
C TYR A 275 3.36 -20.91 9.53
N TYR A 276 3.61 -19.62 9.70
CA TYR A 276 2.64 -18.66 10.21
C TYR A 276 2.82 -17.33 9.48
N ASP A 277 1.71 -16.75 9.02
CA ASP A 277 1.70 -15.53 8.19
C ASP A 277 2.74 -15.56 7.05
N HIS A 278 2.74 -16.65 6.28
CA HIS A 278 3.66 -16.89 5.15
C HIS A 278 5.14 -17.08 5.51
N ASN A 279 5.52 -16.95 6.77
CA ASN A 279 6.90 -17.07 7.24
C ASN A 279 7.18 -18.44 7.84
N LEU A 280 8.41 -18.95 7.64
CA LEU A 280 8.88 -20.21 8.22
C LEU A 280 9.48 -19.97 9.61
N TYR A 281 9.02 -20.72 10.60
CA TYR A 281 9.58 -20.79 11.95
C TYR A 281 10.09 -22.20 12.22
N LEU A 282 11.24 -22.31 12.89
CA LEU A 282 11.84 -23.57 13.34
C LEU A 282 11.74 -23.68 14.86
N PHE A 283 11.74 -24.92 15.36
CA PHE A 283 11.55 -25.21 16.78
C PHE A 283 12.52 -26.29 17.22
N VAL A 284 12.99 -26.24 18.45
CA VAL A 284 13.92 -27.25 19.00
C VAL A 284 13.22 -28.61 19.13
N ASP A 285 11.93 -28.60 19.47
CA ASP A 285 11.13 -29.79 19.67
C ASP A 285 9.64 -29.58 19.30
N LEU A 286 8.87 -30.66 19.42
CA LEU A 286 7.43 -30.65 19.16
C LEU A 286 6.66 -29.82 20.20
N GLU A 287 7.13 -29.72 21.44
CA GLU A 287 6.43 -29.01 22.51
C GLU A 287 6.44 -27.51 22.24
N SER A 288 7.60 -26.92 21.94
CA SER A 288 7.74 -25.53 21.54
C SER A 288 6.89 -25.21 20.31
N ARG A 289 6.87 -26.10 19.32
CA ARG A 289 6.04 -25.94 18.11
C ARG A 289 4.54 -25.89 18.44
N GLU A 290 4.06 -26.81 19.26
CA GLU A 290 2.65 -26.85 19.64
C GLU A 290 2.26 -25.68 20.55
N GLU A 291 3.17 -25.20 21.39
CA GLU A 291 2.96 -23.97 22.14
C GLU A 291 2.86 -22.74 21.23
N PHE A 292 3.75 -22.61 20.24
CA PHE A 292 3.68 -21.54 19.26
C PHE A 292 2.34 -21.52 18.53
N LYS A 293 1.85 -22.68 18.10
CA LYS A 293 0.56 -22.79 17.40
C LYS A 293 -0.64 -22.35 18.24
N LYS A 294 -0.58 -22.47 19.57
CA LYS A 294 -1.66 -22.00 20.46
C LYS A 294 -1.77 -20.47 20.49
N ASN A 295 -0.66 -19.75 20.35
CA ASN A 295 -0.66 -18.28 20.35
C ASN A 295 0.50 -17.72 19.50
N PRO A 296 0.42 -17.81 18.17
CA PRO A 296 1.55 -17.50 17.30
C PRO A 296 1.89 -16.01 17.29
N ASP A 297 0.91 -15.12 17.40
CA ASP A 297 1.12 -13.67 17.47
C ASP A 297 2.00 -13.24 18.65
N ARG A 298 1.88 -13.93 19.80
CA ARG A 298 2.70 -13.67 20.98
C ARG A 298 4.19 -13.85 20.70
N PHE A 299 4.54 -14.84 19.89
CA PHE A 299 5.92 -15.23 19.64
C PHE A 299 6.49 -14.58 18.38
N SER A 300 5.65 -14.35 17.35
CA SER A 300 6.05 -13.78 16.06
C SER A 300 6.22 -12.26 16.06
N ARG A 301 5.53 -11.53 16.95
CA ARG A 301 5.62 -10.05 17.04
C ARG A 301 6.75 -9.55 17.94
N THR A 302 7.56 -10.45 18.48
CA THR A 302 8.64 -10.05 19.38
C THR A 302 9.76 -9.37 18.59
N MET A 303 10.04 -8.08 18.89
CA MET A 303 11.16 -7.35 18.27
C MET A 303 12.51 -7.75 18.88
N HIS A 304 12.95 -8.98 18.63
CA HIS A 304 14.32 -9.38 18.93
C HIS A 304 15.20 -9.08 17.72
N VAL A 305 16.13 -8.12 17.87
CA VAL A 305 17.21 -7.92 16.89
C VAL A 305 18.29 -8.95 17.21
N LEU A 306 18.20 -10.13 16.60
CA LEU A 306 19.22 -11.18 16.72
C LEU A 306 20.37 -10.91 15.76
N LYS A 307 21.60 -10.98 16.29
CA LYS A 307 22.82 -11.12 15.50
C LYS A 307 23.28 -12.57 15.51
N ILE A 308 23.94 -13.00 14.45
CA ILE A 308 24.36 -14.41 14.30
C ILE A 308 25.31 -14.87 15.41
N GLU A 309 26.05 -13.96 16.03
CA GLU A 309 26.95 -14.26 17.15
C GLU A 309 26.21 -14.59 18.46
N GLN A 310 24.92 -14.25 18.55
CA GLN A 310 24.08 -14.50 19.73
C GLN A 310 23.41 -15.88 19.69
N VAL A 311 23.47 -16.57 18.55
CA VAL A 311 22.87 -17.89 18.37
C VAL A 311 23.73 -18.94 19.06
N GLU A 312 23.15 -19.65 20.01
CA GLU A 312 23.83 -20.69 20.78
C GLU A 312 24.03 -21.96 19.94
N GLY A 313 25.29 -22.31 19.71
CA GLY A 313 25.67 -23.51 18.96
C GLY A 313 25.87 -23.23 17.46
N SER A 314 26.65 -24.09 16.82
CA SER A 314 26.66 -24.17 15.36
C SER A 314 25.31 -24.75 14.93
N VAL A 315 24.72 -24.24 13.85
CA VAL A 315 23.44 -24.73 13.23
C VAL A 315 23.66 -26.12 12.61
N VAL A 316 24.22 -27.03 13.39
CA VAL A 316 24.72 -28.34 13.00
C VAL A 316 23.92 -29.36 13.78
N ARG A 317 22.85 -29.83 13.12
CA ARG A 317 22.53 -31.25 12.99
C ARG A 317 21.51 -31.42 11.88
#